data_AF-A0A3N5MFD6-F1
#
_entry.id   AF-A0A3N5MFD6-F1
#
_cell.length_a   1.000
_cell.length_b   1.000
_cell.length_c   1.000
_cell.angle_alpha   90.00
_cell.angle_beta   90.00
_cell.angle_gamma   90.00
#
_symmetry.space_group_name_H-M   'P 1'
#
loop_
_entity.id
_entity.type
_entity.pdbx_description
1 polymer ?
#
loop_
_entity_poly.entity_id
_entity_poly.type
_entity_poly.pdbx_seq_one_letter_code
_entity_poly.pdbx_strand_id
1 'polypeptide(L)'
;MHYAELGRLRSSDVPARGTLVALGGEAVPGKPSAAPKLQLLSPMELDRQTAYEGPTWIDQAVLAKWRPDPDVAGFGAELRSAFATRLRWLEKRQLVAPTDGADELFPKPDMMRSLRQFETQRLVASLRELPAAYVPHEVGTRINGIYERPIVTPTGRLALIRREDTFTLAPWKPALEPLRGRAVTGVVGPTRVTWTIDRARPARTVAGQC
;
A
#
# COMPACT_ATOMS: atom_id res chain seq x y z
N MET A 1 -3.67 19.08 12.51
CA MET A 1 -2.72 18.28 13.30
C MET A 1 -3.48 17.66 14.46
N HIS A 2 -3.62 16.33 14.50
CA HIS A 2 -4.33 15.64 15.57
C HIS A 2 -3.33 15.00 16.53
N TYR A 3 -3.59 15.12 17.84
CA TYR A 3 -2.75 14.56 18.89
C TYR A 3 -3.52 13.51 19.67
N ALA A 4 -2.86 12.41 20.01
CA ALA A 4 -3.38 11.38 20.91
C ALA A 4 -2.29 11.01 21.90
N GLU A 5 -2.65 10.97 23.19
CA GLU A 5 -1.75 10.47 24.22
C GLU A 5 -1.69 8.94 24.14
N LEU A 6 -0.60 8.48 23.57
CA LEU A 6 -0.22 7.09 23.55
C LEU A 6 0.75 6.93 24.71
N GLY A 7 0.62 5.88 25.52
CA GLY A 7 1.57 5.61 26.59
C GLY A 7 3.01 5.41 26.08
N ARG A 8 3.87 4.74 26.84
CA ARG A 8 5.24 4.47 26.37
C ARG A 8 5.22 3.61 25.09
N LEU A 9 5.43 4.25 23.95
CA LEU A 9 5.73 3.58 22.67
C LEU A 9 7.24 3.43 22.52
N ARG A 10 7.69 2.30 21.97
CA ARG A 10 9.07 2.20 21.47
C ARG A 10 9.21 3.11 20.27
N SER A 11 10.39 3.68 20.03
CA SER A 11 10.61 4.56 18.87
C SER A 11 10.30 3.88 17.54
N SER A 12 10.48 2.56 17.44
CA SER A 12 10.11 1.73 16.29
C SER A 12 8.61 1.64 16.04
N ASP A 13 7.80 1.87 17.08
CA ASP A 13 6.35 1.73 17.06
C ASP A 13 5.65 3.08 16.81
N VAL A 14 6.44 4.17 16.70
CA VAL A 14 5.96 5.50 16.34
C VAL A 14 5.76 5.57 14.82
N PRO A 15 4.53 5.80 14.34
CA PRO A 15 4.27 5.98 12.92
C PRO A 15 5.00 7.20 12.39
N ALA A 16 5.50 7.12 11.15
CA ALA A 16 6.10 8.27 10.50
C ALA A 16 5.07 9.39 10.35
N ARG A 17 5.53 10.65 10.32
CA ARG A 17 4.65 11.77 9.99
C ARG A 17 4.01 11.52 8.62
N GLY A 18 2.71 11.76 8.54
CA GLY A 18 1.94 11.60 7.33
C GLY A 18 1.48 10.17 7.04
N THR A 19 1.38 9.33 8.06
CA THR A 19 0.70 8.03 7.96
C THR A 19 -0.71 8.10 8.53
N LEU A 20 -1.66 7.41 7.91
CA LEU A 20 -2.99 7.19 8.47
C LEU A 20 -2.94 6.03 9.47
N VAL A 21 -3.43 6.27 10.67
CA VAL A 21 -3.45 5.29 11.77
C VAL A 21 -4.83 5.22 12.41
N ALA A 22 -5.18 4.05 12.91
CA ALA A 22 -6.32 3.87 13.81
C ALA A 22 -5.82 3.73 15.24
N LEU A 23 -6.58 4.27 16.18
CA LEU A 23 -6.43 4.05 17.61
C LEU A 23 -7.40 2.94 18.00
N GLY A 24 -6.89 1.82 18.53
CA GLY A 24 -7.70 0.69 18.95
C GLY A 24 -7.32 0.21 20.35
N GLY A 25 -8.31 -0.18 21.14
CA GLY A 25 -8.13 -0.82 22.43
C GLY A 25 -9.45 -1.47 22.83
N GLU A 26 -9.48 -2.80 22.95
CA GLU A 26 -10.63 -3.45 23.56
C GLU A 26 -10.71 -2.98 25.02
N ALA A 27 -11.71 -2.16 25.32
CA ALA A 27 -12.20 -2.02 26.68
C ALA A 27 -13.02 -3.28 26.97
N VAL A 28 -12.44 -4.23 27.70
CA VAL A 28 -13.25 -5.25 28.37
C VAL A 28 -14.10 -4.53 29.42
N PRO A 29 -15.43 -4.67 29.45
CA PRO A 29 -16.25 -4.05 30.48
C PRO A 29 -15.74 -4.47 31.87
N GLY A 30 -15.36 -3.49 32.70
CA GLY A 30 -14.88 -3.74 34.07
C GLY A 30 -13.37 -3.93 34.23
N LYS A 31 -12.54 -3.81 33.18
CA LYS A 31 -11.07 -3.78 33.32
C LYS A 31 -10.48 -2.64 32.47
N PRO A 32 -9.83 -1.63 33.07
CA PRO A 32 -9.15 -0.61 32.28
C PRO A 32 -8.03 -1.28 31.48
N SER A 33 -8.21 -1.35 30.16
CA SER A 33 -7.17 -1.82 29.25
C SER A 33 -6.07 -0.77 29.18
N ALA A 34 -4.85 -1.19 29.54
CA ALA A 34 -3.68 -0.34 29.68
C ALA A 34 -3.16 0.09 28.29
N ALA A 35 -3.34 1.38 27.98
CA ALA A 35 -2.86 2.12 26.82
C ALA A 35 -3.49 1.78 25.44
N PRO A 36 -3.93 2.79 24.67
CA PRO A 36 -4.39 2.61 23.29
C PRO A 36 -3.30 2.01 22.40
N LYS A 37 -3.66 1.06 21.54
CA LYS A 37 -2.79 0.49 20.50
C LYS A 37 -2.96 1.28 19.21
N LEU A 38 -1.83 1.59 18.57
CA LEU A 38 -1.82 2.13 17.22
C LEU A 38 -1.85 1.01 16.18
N GLN A 39 -2.69 1.17 15.16
CA GLN A 39 -2.67 0.35 13.97
C GLN A 39 -2.40 1.24 12.74
N LEU A 40 -1.33 0.93 12.00
CA LEU A 40 -1.06 1.59 10.72
C LEU A 40 -2.10 1.15 9.68
N LEU A 41 -2.89 2.10 9.18
CA LEU A 41 -3.89 1.88 8.13
C LEU A 41 -3.30 2.13 6.73
N SER A 42 -2.54 3.21 6.60
CA SER A 42 -1.84 3.56 5.36
C SER A 42 -0.53 4.28 5.65
N PRO A 43 0.56 3.97 4.94
CA PRO A 43 1.79 4.76 5.03
C PRO A 43 1.67 6.12 4.31
N MET A 44 0.49 6.47 3.78
CA MET A 44 0.23 7.71 3.06
C MET A 44 -0.90 8.52 3.73
N GLU A 45 -0.73 9.84 3.72
CA GLU A 45 -1.70 10.81 4.24
C GLU A 45 -3.04 10.70 3.55
N LEU A 46 -4.10 10.98 4.31
CA LEU A 46 -5.49 10.85 3.88
C LEU A 46 -5.77 11.64 2.59
N ASP A 47 -5.37 12.90 2.52
CA ASP A 47 -5.63 13.78 1.37
C ASP A 47 -5.00 13.23 0.09
N ARG A 48 -3.80 12.65 0.19
CA ARG A 48 -3.09 12.07 -0.95
C ARG A 48 -3.76 10.82 -1.49
N GLN A 49 -4.55 10.12 -0.67
CA GLN A 49 -5.32 8.96 -1.10
C GLN A 49 -6.50 9.33 -2.02
N THR A 50 -7.07 10.53 -1.86
CA THR A 50 -8.29 10.93 -2.62
C THR A 50 -8.09 10.89 -4.14
N ALA A 51 -6.91 11.30 -4.61
CA ALA A 51 -6.55 11.36 -6.03
C ALA A 51 -5.53 10.29 -6.47
N TYR A 52 -5.12 9.38 -5.58
CA TYR A 52 -4.11 8.37 -5.93
C TYR A 52 -4.63 7.41 -6.99
N GLU A 53 -3.90 7.26 -8.10
CA GLU A 53 -4.25 6.35 -9.19
C GLU A 53 -3.83 4.93 -8.86
N GLY A 54 -4.58 4.30 -7.96
CA GLY A 54 -4.30 2.99 -7.43
C GLY A 54 -5.15 2.67 -6.20
N PRO A 55 -5.01 1.49 -5.59
CA PRO A 55 -5.76 1.15 -4.40
C PRO A 55 -5.29 1.96 -3.20
N THR A 56 -6.24 2.31 -2.34
CA THR A 56 -6.06 3.08 -1.12
C THR A 56 -6.71 2.40 0.07
N TRP A 57 -6.47 2.91 1.29
CA TRP A 57 -7.17 2.41 2.46
C TRP A 57 -8.68 2.77 2.40
N ILE A 58 -9.03 3.93 1.82
CA ILE A 58 -10.44 4.31 1.62
C ILE A 58 -11.17 3.24 0.78
N ASP A 59 -10.55 2.75 -0.30
CA ASP A 59 -11.15 1.71 -1.15
C ASP A 59 -11.37 0.38 -0.38
N GLN A 60 -10.44 0.02 0.50
CA GLN A 60 -10.57 -1.15 1.38
C GLN A 60 -11.70 -0.97 2.41
N ALA A 61 -11.82 0.22 2.98
CA ALA A 61 -12.89 0.56 3.91
C ALA A 61 -14.26 0.55 3.21
N VAL A 62 -14.35 1.05 1.97
CA VAL A 62 -15.57 0.98 1.16
C VAL A 62 -15.98 -0.47 0.91
N LEU A 63 -15.04 -1.35 0.55
CA LEU A 63 -15.30 -2.79 0.39
C LEU A 63 -15.75 -3.47 1.68
N ALA A 64 -15.17 -3.09 2.82
CA ALA A 64 -15.56 -3.57 4.14
C ALA A 64 -16.90 -3.00 4.62
N LYS A 65 -17.58 -2.19 3.79
CA LYS A 65 -18.81 -1.45 4.15
C LYS A 65 -18.63 -0.56 5.39
N TRP A 66 -17.41 -0.15 5.66
CA TRP A 66 -17.09 0.77 6.74
C TRP A 66 -17.30 2.22 6.26
N ARG A 67 -17.84 3.06 7.15
CA ARG A 67 -18.05 4.49 6.91
C ARG A 67 -17.58 5.31 8.10
N PRO A 68 -17.01 6.50 7.87
CA PRO A 68 -16.78 7.45 8.96
C PRO A 68 -18.09 7.85 9.65
N ASP A 69 -18.05 7.93 10.98
CA ASP A 69 -19.16 8.40 11.80
C ASP A 69 -19.58 9.83 11.40
N PRO A 70 -20.87 10.11 11.15
CA PRO A 70 -21.35 11.43 10.76
C PRO A 70 -21.21 12.50 11.85
N ASP A 71 -21.27 12.12 13.13
CA ASP A 71 -21.38 13.04 14.26
C ASP A 71 -20.01 13.50 14.79
N VAL A 72 -18.94 12.84 14.34
CA VAL A 72 -17.57 13.18 14.76
C VAL A 72 -17.04 14.39 13.98
N ALA A 73 -16.73 15.47 14.68
CA ALA A 73 -16.08 16.67 14.14
C ALA A 73 -14.55 16.50 13.99
N GLY A 74 -13.87 17.52 13.47
CA GLY A 74 -12.41 17.51 13.27
C GLY A 74 -12.00 16.45 12.25
N PHE A 75 -11.13 15.51 12.65
CA PHE A 75 -10.62 14.46 11.76
C PHE A 75 -11.74 13.60 11.15
N GLY A 76 -12.86 13.40 11.86
CA GLY A 76 -14.02 12.70 11.32
C GLY A 76 -14.61 13.42 10.10
N ALA A 77 -14.69 14.75 10.13
CA ALA A 77 -15.14 15.56 9.00
C ALA A 77 -14.16 15.53 7.83
N GLU A 78 -12.84 15.58 8.11
CA GLU A 78 -11.79 15.40 7.10
C GLU A 78 -11.93 14.02 6.41
N LEU A 79 -12.19 12.97 7.21
CA LEU A 79 -12.40 11.62 6.71
C LEU A 79 -13.63 11.52 5.81
N ARG A 80 -14.76 12.12 6.20
CA ARG A 80 -15.96 12.19 5.36
C ARG A 80 -15.69 12.91 4.04
N SER A 81 -14.98 14.04 4.07
CA SER A 81 -14.59 14.79 2.86
C SER A 81 -13.70 13.97 1.93
N ALA A 82 -12.71 13.26 2.49
CA ALA A 82 -11.83 12.37 1.74
C ALA A 82 -12.58 11.19 1.10
N PHE A 83 -13.51 10.55 1.84
CA PHE A 83 -14.39 9.52 1.31
C PHE A 83 -15.25 10.03 0.16
N ALA A 84 -15.92 11.16 0.34
CA ALA A 84 -16.77 11.75 -0.71
C ALA A 84 -15.96 12.08 -1.97
N THR A 85 -14.75 12.64 -1.81
CA THR A 85 -13.85 12.95 -2.92
C THR A 85 -13.39 11.69 -3.64
N ARG A 86 -13.01 10.66 -2.88
CA ARG A 86 -12.56 9.39 -3.44
C ARG A 86 -13.69 8.64 -4.16
N LEU A 87 -14.89 8.60 -3.59
CA LEU A 87 -16.06 7.97 -4.22
C LEU A 87 -16.41 8.63 -5.56
N ARG A 88 -16.39 9.97 -5.64
CA ARG A 88 -16.54 10.68 -6.92
C ARG A 88 -15.44 10.32 -7.93
N TRP A 89 -14.20 10.12 -7.47
CA TRP A 89 -13.09 9.70 -8.34
C TRP A 89 -13.31 8.28 -8.90
N LEU A 90 -13.82 7.36 -8.06
CA LEU A 90 -14.17 5.98 -8.44
C LEU A 90 -15.37 5.95 -9.40
N GLU A 91 -16.39 6.75 -9.14
CA GLU A 91 -17.61 6.86 -9.95
C GLU A 91 -17.30 7.35 -11.36
N LYS A 92 -16.49 8.42 -11.48
CA LYS A 92 -16.01 8.94 -12.78
C LYS A 92 -15.26 7.90 -13.61
N ARG A 93 -14.70 6.87 -12.97
CA ARG A 93 -13.99 5.75 -13.60
C ARG A 93 -14.86 4.50 -13.70
N GLN A 94 -16.15 4.62 -13.40
CA GLN A 94 -17.13 3.54 -13.41
C GLN A 94 -16.71 2.34 -12.55
N LEU A 95 -15.95 2.57 -11.48
CA LEU A 95 -15.49 1.51 -10.55
C LEU A 95 -16.46 1.27 -9.39
N VAL A 96 -17.36 2.22 -9.17
CA VAL A 96 -18.52 2.10 -8.29
C VAL A 96 -19.77 2.46 -9.08
N ALA A 97 -20.93 1.98 -8.63
CA ALA A 97 -22.22 2.29 -9.24
C ALA A 97 -23.31 2.32 -8.16
N PRO A 98 -24.39 3.10 -8.36
CA PRO A 98 -25.58 2.98 -7.51
C PRO A 98 -26.19 1.57 -7.64
N THR A 99 -26.82 1.09 -6.57
CA THR A 99 -27.64 -0.14 -6.60
C THR A 99 -29.11 0.26 -6.72
N ASP A 100 -29.93 -0.59 -7.36
CA ASP A 100 -31.36 -0.36 -7.51
C ASP A 100 -32.01 -0.06 -6.15
N GLY A 101 -32.58 1.15 -6.02
CA GLY A 101 -33.28 1.59 -4.81
C GLY A 101 -32.42 2.28 -3.74
N ALA A 102 -31.12 2.51 -3.98
CA ALA A 102 -30.26 3.26 -3.06
C ALA A 102 -29.42 4.33 -3.79
N ASP A 103 -29.39 5.54 -3.23
CA ASP A 103 -28.48 6.62 -3.65
C ASP A 103 -27.01 6.35 -3.27
N GLU A 104 -26.72 5.21 -2.64
CA GLU A 104 -25.37 4.83 -2.22
C GLU A 104 -24.59 4.13 -3.34
N LEU A 105 -23.32 4.52 -3.52
CA LEU A 105 -22.39 3.94 -4.47
C LEU A 105 -21.76 2.65 -3.92
N PHE A 106 -21.86 1.56 -4.70
CA PHE A 106 -21.31 0.25 -4.38
C PHE A 106 -20.11 -0.11 -5.27
N PRO A 107 -19.07 -0.76 -4.72
CA PRO A 107 -17.95 -1.31 -5.50
C PRO A 107 -18.40 -2.31 -6.56
N LYS A 108 -17.92 -2.14 -7.79
CA LYS A 108 -18.04 -3.18 -8.81
C LYS A 108 -17.11 -4.37 -8.49
N PRO A 109 -17.43 -5.60 -8.96
CA PRO A 109 -16.63 -6.79 -8.69
C PRO A 109 -15.15 -6.68 -9.09
N ASP A 110 -14.84 -5.89 -10.11
CA ASP A 110 -13.49 -5.69 -10.66
C ASP A 110 -12.77 -4.44 -10.12
N MET A 111 -13.40 -3.65 -9.24
CA MET A 111 -12.87 -2.37 -8.73
C MET A 111 -11.39 -2.47 -8.32
N MET A 112 -11.06 -3.42 -7.45
CA MET A 112 -9.68 -3.57 -6.95
C MET A 112 -8.70 -4.03 -8.01
N ARG A 113 -9.15 -4.84 -8.98
CA ARG A 113 -8.31 -5.28 -10.09
C ARG A 113 -7.94 -4.08 -10.97
N SER A 114 -8.92 -3.25 -11.31
CA SER A 114 -8.73 -2.05 -12.11
C SER A 114 -7.86 -1.02 -11.38
N LEU A 115 -8.06 -0.81 -10.07
CA LEU A 115 -7.19 0.03 -9.25
C LEU A 115 -5.74 -0.47 -9.23
N ARG A 116 -5.52 -1.78 -9.09
CA ARG A 116 -4.16 -2.37 -9.17
C ARG A 116 -3.49 -2.15 -10.52
N GLN A 117 -4.26 -2.19 -11.60
CA GLN A 117 -3.76 -1.91 -12.94
C GLN A 117 -3.34 -0.44 -13.09
N PHE A 118 -4.14 0.50 -12.60
CA PHE A 118 -3.78 1.92 -12.57
C PHE A 118 -2.52 2.18 -11.74
N GLU A 119 -2.41 1.55 -10.56
CA GLU A 119 -1.20 1.66 -9.71
C GLU A 119 0.05 1.21 -10.46
N THR A 120 -0.05 0.08 -11.14
CA THR A 120 1.06 -0.47 -11.92
C THR A 120 1.46 0.48 -13.05
N GLN A 121 0.50 0.97 -13.83
CA GLN A 121 0.75 1.90 -14.93
C GLN A 121 1.42 3.19 -14.44
N ARG A 122 0.89 3.78 -13.37
CA ARG A 122 1.46 4.98 -12.73
C ARG A 122 2.89 4.74 -12.27
N LEU A 123 3.15 3.62 -11.59
CA LEU A 123 4.48 3.31 -11.07
C LEU A 123 5.48 3.05 -12.20
N VAL A 124 5.09 2.30 -13.24
CA VAL A 124 5.93 2.08 -14.43
C VAL A 124 6.27 3.39 -15.12
N ALA A 125 5.28 4.28 -15.32
CA ALA A 125 5.51 5.60 -15.89
C ALA A 125 6.48 6.45 -15.05
N SER A 126 6.44 6.32 -13.72
CA SER A 126 7.37 7.00 -12.81
C SER A 126 8.79 6.45 -12.85
N LEU A 127 8.98 5.27 -13.43
CA LEU A 127 10.26 4.56 -13.53
C LEU A 127 10.83 4.54 -14.96
N ARG A 128 10.24 5.29 -15.90
CA ARG A 128 10.65 5.27 -17.32
C ARG A 128 12.10 5.69 -17.57
N GLU A 129 12.70 6.44 -16.66
CA GLU A 129 14.10 6.89 -16.74
C GLU A 129 15.09 5.78 -16.36
N LEU A 130 14.60 4.66 -15.80
CA LEU A 130 15.43 3.47 -15.62
C LEU A 130 15.73 2.86 -17.00
N PRO A 131 17.00 2.50 -17.29
CA PRO A 131 17.37 1.81 -18.51
C PRO A 131 16.95 0.32 -18.46
N ALA A 132 15.69 0.06 -18.18
CA ALA A 132 15.12 -1.28 -18.02
C ALA A 132 13.63 -1.28 -18.38
N ALA A 133 13.17 -2.31 -19.09
CA ALA A 133 11.78 -2.51 -19.45
C ALA A 133 10.96 -3.15 -18.31
N TYR A 134 9.71 -2.72 -18.15
CA TYR A 134 8.82 -3.36 -17.18
C TYR A 134 8.37 -4.74 -17.66
N VAL A 135 8.51 -5.76 -16.80
CA VAL A 135 7.99 -7.11 -17.01
C VAL A 135 7.00 -7.43 -15.89
N PRO A 136 5.70 -7.67 -16.21
CA PRO A 136 4.72 -8.10 -15.22
C PRO A 136 5.05 -9.50 -14.71
N HIS A 137 4.56 -9.82 -13.51
CA HIS A 137 4.64 -11.17 -12.95
C HIS A 137 3.24 -11.73 -12.78
N GLU A 138 3.12 -13.04 -12.93
CA GLU A 138 1.88 -13.76 -12.63
C GLU A 138 1.97 -14.44 -11.25
N VAL A 139 0.82 -14.72 -10.66
CA VAL A 139 0.77 -15.53 -9.44
C VAL A 139 1.33 -16.92 -9.72
N GLY A 140 2.16 -17.41 -8.82
CA GLY A 140 2.89 -18.68 -8.96
C GLY A 140 4.23 -18.55 -9.68
N THR A 141 4.53 -17.41 -10.30
CA THR A 141 5.80 -17.24 -11.01
C THR A 141 6.95 -16.95 -10.06
N ARG A 142 8.12 -17.46 -10.45
CA ARG A 142 9.39 -17.20 -9.77
C ARG A 142 9.98 -15.91 -10.32
N ILE A 143 10.23 -14.96 -9.43
CA ILE A 143 10.90 -13.70 -9.71
C ILE A 143 12.33 -13.81 -9.21
N ASN A 144 13.31 -13.51 -10.05
CA ASN A 144 14.71 -13.35 -9.64
C ASN A 144 15.28 -12.03 -10.16
N GLY A 145 16.23 -11.46 -9.43
CA GLY A 145 16.89 -10.19 -9.77
C GLY A 145 17.47 -9.50 -8.55
N ILE A 146 17.98 -8.29 -8.72
CA ILE A 146 18.54 -7.46 -7.66
C ILE A 146 17.40 -6.68 -7.01
N TYR A 147 17.22 -6.82 -5.70
CA TYR A 147 16.31 -5.94 -4.96
C TYR A 147 16.94 -4.56 -4.80
N GLU A 148 16.37 -3.55 -5.45
CA GLU A 148 16.93 -2.19 -5.39
C GLU A 148 16.39 -1.41 -4.19
N ARG A 149 15.07 -1.25 -4.10
CA ARG A 149 14.42 -0.41 -3.11
C ARG A 149 12.93 -0.73 -2.97
N PRO A 150 12.33 -0.38 -1.83
CA PRO A 150 10.89 -0.38 -1.72
C PRO A 150 10.31 0.84 -2.44
N ILE A 151 9.09 0.69 -2.95
CA ILE A 151 8.24 1.75 -3.45
C ILE A 151 7.04 1.81 -2.51
N VAL A 152 6.85 2.95 -1.84
CA VAL A 152 5.73 3.16 -0.91
C VAL A 152 4.46 3.44 -1.71
N THR A 153 3.38 2.75 -1.37
CA THR A 153 2.05 2.95 -1.91
C THR A 153 1.03 3.11 -0.78
N PRO A 154 -0.18 3.62 -1.01
CA PRO A 154 -1.20 3.76 0.03
C PRO A 154 -1.59 2.44 0.71
N THR A 155 -1.43 1.30 0.03
CA THR A 155 -1.77 -0.02 0.59
C THR A 155 -0.56 -0.79 1.10
N GLY A 156 0.64 -0.19 1.09
CA GLY A 156 1.84 -0.80 1.64
C GLY A 156 3.09 -0.46 0.84
N ARG A 157 3.85 -1.50 0.48
CA ARG A 157 5.10 -1.34 -0.28
C ARG A 157 5.21 -2.40 -1.36
N LEU A 158 5.78 -2.01 -2.49
CA LEU A 158 6.23 -2.91 -3.54
C LEU A 158 7.75 -2.93 -3.58
N ALA A 159 8.34 -4.06 -3.95
CA ALA A 159 9.75 -4.22 -4.19
C ALA A 159 10.04 -3.97 -5.67
N LEU A 160 10.99 -3.09 -5.97
CA LEU A 160 11.58 -2.96 -7.29
C LEU A 160 12.68 -4.02 -7.42
N ILE A 161 12.45 -5.02 -8.26
CA ILE A 161 13.41 -6.07 -8.57
C ILE A 161 13.95 -5.83 -9.98
N ARG A 162 15.24 -5.56 -10.09
CA ARG A 162 15.90 -5.22 -11.36
C ARG A 162 16.76 -6.37 -11.88
N ARG A 163 16.77 -6.55 -13.20
CA ARG A 163 17.73 -7.36 -13.97
C ARG A 163 18.53 -6.45 -14.91
N GLU A 164 19.33 -7.03 -15.79
CA GLU A 164 20.19 -6.25 -16.69
C GLU A 164 19.39 -5.23 -17.51
N ASP A 165 18.31 -5.65 -18.15
CA ASP A 165 17.50 -4.87 -19.11
C ASP A 165 16.02 -4.78 -18.73
N THR A 166 15.63 -5.37 -17.60
CA THR A 166 14.23 -5.49 -17.18
C THR A 166 14.05 -5.21 -15.70
N PHE A 167 12.84 -4.83 -15.30
CA PHE A 167 12.45 -4.72 -13.91
C PHE A 167 11.03 -5.22 -13.68
N THR A 168 10.77 -5.67 -12.46
CA THR A 168 9.45 -6.13 -12.01
C THR A 168 9.11 -5.47 -10.69
N LEU A 169 7.84 -5.12 -10.52
CA LEU A 169 7.27 -4.69 -9.24
C LEU A 169 6.61 -5.89 -8.57
N ALA A 170 7.04 -6.24 -7.36
CA ALA A 170 6.52 -7.40 -6.63
C ALA A 170 6.09 -7.02 -5.20
N PRO A 171 5.25 -7.81 -4.51
CA PRO A 171 4.92 -7.53 -3.12
C PRO A 171 6.18 -7.48 -2.23
N TRP A 172 6.33 -6.43 -1.43
CA TRP A 172 7.47 -6.27 -0.53
C TRP A 172 7.25 -7.00 0.81
N LYS A 173 8.35 -7.45 1.43
CA LYS A 173 8.38 -7.95 2.80
C LYS A 173 9.57 -7.33 3.55
N PRO A 174 9.46 -7.11 4.88
CA PRO A 174 10.57 -6.59 5.69
C PRO A 174 11.89 -7.36 5.53
N ALA A 175 11.81 -8.67 5.34
CA ALA A 175 12.99 -9.52 5.12
C ALA A 175 13.81 -9.17 3.85
N LEU A 176 13.24 -8.42 2.90
CA LEU A 176 14.00 -7.91 1.74
C LEU A 176 14.91 -6.75 2.12
N GLU A 177 14.59 -5.97 3.14
CA GLU A 177 15.29 -4.73 3.44
C GLU A 177 16.80 -4.92 3.66
N PRO A 178 17.26 -5.93 4.44
CA PRO A 178 18.69 -6.23 4.59
C PRO A 178 19.34 -6.79 3.31
N LEU A 179 18.55 -7.10 2.28
CA LEU A 179 19.00 -7.67 1.00
C LEU A 179 19.10 -6.62 -0.11
N ARG A 180 19.01 -5.34 0.22
CA ARG A 180 19.18 -4.23 -0.75
C ARG A 180 20.49 -4.38 -1.52
N GLY A 181 20.42 -4.23 -2.85
CA GLY A 181 21.56 -4.37 -3.76
C GLY A 181 22.00 -5.82 -3.99
N ARG A 182 21.31 -6.82 -3.41
CA ARG A 182 21.67 -8.23 -3.54
C ARG A 182 20.71 -8.97 -4.48
N ALA A 183 21.22 -10.02 -5.11
CA ALA A 183 20.41 -10.95 -5.87
C ALA A 183 19.46 -11.70 -4.93
N VAL A 184 18.17 -11.62 -5.24
CA VAL A 184 17.08 -12.29 -4.52
C VAL A 184 16.27 -13.11 -5.51
N THR A 185 15.63 -14.14 -4.96
CA THR A 185 14.59 -14.88 -5.64
C THR A 185 13.33 -14.86 -4.77
N GLY A 186 12.16 -14.74 -5.38
CA GLY A 186 10.90 -14.91 -4.69
C GLY A 186 9.88 -15.64 -5.53
N VAL A 187 8.87 -16.18 -4.85
CA VAL A 187 7.68 -16.77 -5.49
C VAL A 187 6.49 -15.99 -4.97
N VAL A 188 5.71 -15.41 -5.88
CA VAL A 188 4.49 -14.66 -5.55
C VAL A 188 3.32 -15.64 -5.52
N GLY A 189 2.93 -16.07 -4.33
CA GLY A 189 1.70 -16.85 -4.14
C GLY A 189 0.45 -15.97 -4.11
N PRO A 190 -0.75 -16.58 -4.06
CA PRO A 190 -2.03 -15.86 -4.08
C PRO A 190 -2.20 -14.87 -2.91
N THR A 191 -1.65 -15.20 -1.74
CA THR A 191 -1.81 -14.43 -0.49
C THR A 191 -0.48 -14.07 0.16
N ARG A 192 0.62 -14.69 -0.28
CA ARG A 192 1.93 -14.54 0.34
C ARG A 192 3.03 -14.56 -0.70
N VAL A 193 4.03 -13.71 -0.50
CA VAL A 193 5.31 -13.79 -1.19
C VAL A 193 6.37 -14.30 -0.23
N THR A 194 7.23 -15.18 -0.72
CA THR A 194 8.42 -15.65 -0.01
C THR A 194 9.64 -15.21 -0.77
N TRP A 195 10.62 -14.64 -0.08
CA TRP A 195 11.88 -14.16 -0.64
C TRP A 195 13.04 -14.93 -0.02
N THR A 196 14.01 -15.32 -0.85
CA THR A 196 15.27 -15.95 -0.46
C THR A 196 16.44 -15.25 -1.16
N ILE A 197 17.63 -15.33 -0.58
CA ILE A 197 18.85 -14.90 -1.26
C ILE A 197 19.10 -15.85 -2.42
N ASP A 198 19.36 -15.30 -3.60
CA ASP A 198 19.83 -16.11 -4.72
C ASP A 198 21.32 -16.40 -4.51
N ARG A 199 21.65 -17.65 -4.18
CA ARG A 199 23.04 -18.10 -3.99
C ARG A 199 23.72 -18.45 -5.31
N ALA A 200 23.01 -18.39 -6.45
CA ALA A 200 23.49 -18.93 -7.72
C ALA A 200 24.38 -17.98 -8.54
N ARG A 201 24.56 -16.70 -8.17
CA ARG A 201 25.51 -15.81 -8.85
C ARG A 201 25.82 -14.55 -8.02
N PRO A 202 27.09 -14.20 -7.74
CA PRO A 202 27.40 -12.87 -7.23
C PRO A 202 27.05 -11.82 -8.31
N ALA A 203 26.39 -10.73 -7.89
CA ALA A 203 26.09 -9.62 -8.76
C ALA A 203 27.41 -9.04 -9.33
N ARG A 204 27.54 -8.98 -10.67
CA ARG A 204 28.62 -8.21 -11.29
C ARG A 204 28.36 -6.75 -10.97
N THR A 205 29.15 -6.20 -10.04
CA THR A 205 29.28 -4.76 -9.88
C THR A 205 29.95 -4.25 -11.15
N VAL A 206 29.23 -3.51 -11.97
CA VAL A 206 29.86 -2.74 -13.05
C VAL A 206 30.56 -1.57 -12.36
N ALA A 207 31.84 -1.75 -12.05
CA ALA A 207 32.72 -0.65 -11.72
C ALA A 207 32.87 0.18 -13.00
N GLY A 208 32.26 1.37 -13.01
CA GLY A 208 32.56 2.37 -14.03
C GLY A 208 33.99 2.86 -13.84
N GLN A 209 34.86 2.47 -14.75
CA GLN A 209 36.11 3.17 -15.03
C GLN A 209 35.83 4.18 -16.16
N CYS A 210 36.02 5.45 -15.84
CA CYS A 210 36.74 6.48 -16.61
C CYS A 210 36.65 7.80 -15.83
#